data_AF-A0A6B2TBA6-F1
#
_entry.id   AF-A0A6B2TBA6-F1
#
_cell.length_a   1.000
_cell.length_b   1.000
_cell.length_c   1.000
_cell.angle_alpha   90.00
_cell.angle_beta   90.00
_cell.angle_gamma   90.00
#
_symmetry.space_group_name_H-M   'P 1'
#
loop_
_entity.id
_entity.type
_entity.pdbx_description
1 polymer ?
#
loop_
_entity_poly.entity_id
_entity_poly.type
_entity_poly.pdbx_seq_one_letter_code
_entity_poly.pdbx_strand_id
1 'polypeptide(L)'
;ADTPGHVQYTRNMVTGASTADLAVVLVDARNGVIEQTRRHAAVAALLRVPHVVLAVNKMDLVAYDETVFAKIAEEFTAYAGELGVPEITAIPISALAGDNVVEPSSNMDWYGGPTVLEHLETVPVSHDLATCHARLPVQYVIRPQTAEHPDYRGYAGQIAAGAFRVGESVTVLPSGRTSKVAGIDLLGQPVDVAWTPQSVTLLLEDDIDISRGDLIVPSGDAPATTQDVEATVCHVADTALSVGQRVLLKHTTRTVKAIVKEIPSRLTLDDLSQHPEPGRLVANDIGRVRIRTAEPLALDSYADSRRTGSFLLIDPSDGTTLAAGMAGDAFATPADEAAQAGAADDEGWDF
;
A
#
# COMPACT_ATOMS: atom_id res chain seq x y z
N ALA A 1 11.01 1.72 -10.53
CA ALA A 1 12.09 2.30 -9.68
C ALA A 1 13.18 1.26 -9.54
N ASP A 2 14.47 1.64 -9.58
CA ASP A 2 15.58 0.72 -9.33
C ASP A 2 16.10 0.92 -7.89
N THR A 3 16.15 -0.16 -7.12
CA THR A 3 16.56 -0.12 -5.71
C THR A 3 17.61 -1.19 -5.46
N PRO A 4 18.83 -0.83 -5.02
CA PRO A 4 19.89 -1.80 -4.80
C PRO A 4 19.54 -2.77 -3.69
N GLY A 5 19.95 -4.02 -3.82
CA GLY A 5 19.53 -5.09 -2.91
C GLY A 5 20.35 -5.30 -1.63
N HIS A 6 21.23 -4.37 -1.29
CA HIS A 6 22.03 -4.48 -0.07
C HIS A 6 21.18 -4.12 1.16
N VAL A 7 21.44 -4.77 2.30
CA VAL A 7 20.73 -4.60 3.59
C VAL A 7 20.52 -3.13 3.97
N GLN A 8 21.51 -2.29 3.68
CA GLN A 8 21.51 -0.84 3.95
C GLN A 8 20.49 -0.02 3.11
N TYR A 9 19.82 -0.64 2.14
CA TYR A 9 18.90 0.03 1.21
C TYR A 9 17.44 -0.42 1.36
N THR A 10 17.09 -1.12 2.45
CA THR A 10 15.70 -1.51 2.73
C THR A 10 14.77 -0.29 2.72
N ARG A 11 15.20 0.85 3.28
CA ARG A 11 14.45 2.12 3.18
C ARG A 11 14.21 2.62 1.75
N ASN A 12 15.15 2.39 0.84
CA ASN A 12 15.01 2.78 -0.56
C ASN A 12 13.98 1.87 -1.26
N MET A 13 14.04 0.57 -0.96
CA MET A 13 13.05 -0.40 -1.43
C MET A 13 11.65 -0.04 -0.92
N VAL A 14 11.50 0.30 0.36
CA VAL A 14 10.21 0.74 0.94
C VAL A 14 9.65 1.95 0.22
N THR A 15 10.50 2.96 -0.03
CA THR A 15 10.07 4.16 -0.73
C THR A 15 9.66 3.84 -2.17
N GLY A 16 10.45 3.05 -2.90
CA GLY A 16 10.18 2.68 -4.29
C GLY A 16 8.93 1.81 -4.44
N ALA A 17 8.81 0.77 -3.61
CA ALA A 17 7.70 -0.19 -3.67
C ALA A 17 6.36 0.39 -3.18
N SER A 18 6.38 1.43 -2.34
CA SER A 18 5.15 2.11 -1.88
C SER A 18 4.28 2.70 -3.00
N THR A 19 4.88 2.92 -4.19
CA THR A 19 4.20 3.44 -5.38
C THR A 19 4.25 2.46 -6.55
N ALA A 20 4.81 1.27 -6.35
CA ALA A 20 4.93 0.27 -7.40
C ALA A 20 3.64 -0.54 -7.54
N ASP A 21 3.25 -0.75 -8.81
CA ASP A 21 2.20 -1.67 -9.22
C ASP A 21 2.76 -3.07 -9.52
N LEU A 22 4.05 -3.15 -9.87
CA LEU A 22 4.75 -4.39 -10.16
C LEU A 22 6.19 -4.35 -9.64
N ALA A 23 6.67 -5.48 -9.11
CA ALA A 23 8.05 -5.69 -8.71
C ALA A 23 8.69 -6.82 -9.54
N VAL A 24 9.86 -6.56 -10.13
CA VAL A 24 10.67 -7.60 -10.78
C VAL A 24 11.76 -8.05 -9.81
N VAL A 25 11.70 -9.30 -9.39
CA VAL A 25 12.70 -9.95 -8.54
C VAL A 25 13.67 -10.73 -9.42
N LEU A 26 14.91 -10.27 -9.50
CA LEU A 26 15.95 -10.90 -10.31
C LEU A 26 16.71 -11.97 -9.50
N VAL A 27 16.83 -13.17 -10.06
CA VAL A 27 17.55 -14.30 -9.45
C VAL A 27 18.63 -14.81 -10.41
N ASP A 28 19.80 -15.17 -9.89
CA ASP A 28 20.86 -15.82 -10.68
C ASP A 28 20.61 -17.32 -10.71
N ALA A 29 20.41 -17.90 -11.91
CA ALA A 29 20.12 -19.31 -12.10
C ALA A 29 21.17 -20.26 -11.49
N ARG A 30 22.42 -19.80 -11.33
CA ARG A 30 23.50 -20.60 -10.71
C ARG A 30 23.39 -20.68 -9.20
N ASN A 31 22.84 -19.64 -8.58
CA ASN A 31 22.76 -19.51 -7.13
C ASN A 31 21.38 -19.89 -6.59
N GLY A 32 20.34 -19.78 -7.42
CA GLY A 32 18.96 -19.99 -7.01
C GLY A 32 18.49 -18.92 -6.02
N VAL A 33 17.47 -19.27 -5.23
CA VAL A 33 16.86 -18.35 -4.26
C VAL A 33 17.80 -18.17 -3.06
N ILE A 34 18.40 -16.99 -2.96
CA ILE A 34 19.26 -16.61 -1.83
C ILE A 34 18.49 -15.77 -0.81
N GLU A 35 19.07 -15.58 0.38
CA GLU A 35 18.50 -14.76 1.47
C GLU A 35 18.07 -13.36 1.00
N GLN A 36 18.88 -12.73 0.14
CA GLN A 36 18.56 -11.42 -0.45
C GLN A 36 17.30 -11.45 -1.32
N THR A 37 17.09 -12.52 -2.09
CA THR A 37 15.89 -12.73 -2.90
C THR A 37 14.65 -12.85 -2.02
N ARG A 38 14.75 -13.66 -0.95
CA ARG A 38 13.66 -13.86 0.02
C ARG A 38 13.30 -12.55 0.71
N ARG A 39 14.30 -11.82 1.17
CA ARG A 39 14.14 -10.49 1.78
C ARG A 39 13.42 -9.50 0.86
N HIS A 40 13.77 -9.45 -0.42
CA HIS A 40 13.09 -8.57 -1.37
C HIS A 40 11.63 -8.96 -1.61
N ALA A 41 11.37 -10.26 -1.76
CA ALA A 41 10.00 -10.76 -1.88
C ALA A 41 9.18 -10.42 -0.63
N ALA A 42 9.74 -10.61 0.57
CA ALA A 42 9.10 -10.24 1.82
C ALA A 42 8.77 -8.75 1.92
N VAL A 43 9.69 -7.87 1.53
CA VAL A 43 9.44 -6.42 1.53
C VAL A 43 8.38 -6.03 0.48
N ALA A 44 8.42 -6.63 -0.72
CA ALA A 44 7.42 -6.40 -1.75
C ALA A 44 6.02 -6.86 -1.30
N ALA A 45 5.93 -8.01 -0.65
CA ALA A 45 4.70 -8.54 -0.07
C ALA A 45 4.17 -7.64 1.06
N LEU A 46 5.05 -7.23 1.98
CA LEU A 46 4.70 -6.32 3.08
C LEU A 46 4.10 -5.00 2.56
N LEU A 47 4.66 -4.47 1.48
CA LEU A 47 4.21 -3.23 0.85
C LEU A 47 3.05 -3.44 -0.12
N ARG A 48 2.54 -4.67 -0.19
CA ARG A 48 1.45 -5.13 -1.05
C ARG A 48 1.64 -4.67 -2.49
N VAL A 49 2.83 -4.93 -3.04
CA VAL A 49 3.04 -4.77 -4.48
C VAL A 49 2.14 -5.80 -5.18
N PRO A 50 1.17 -5.36 -6.01
CA PRO A 50 0.14 -6.23 -6.56
C PRO A 50 0.67 -7.38 -7.40
N HIS A 51 1.70 -7.10 -8.21
CA HIS A 51 2.27 -8.07 -9.13
C HIS A 51 3.75 -8.29 -8.84
N VAL A 52 4.16 -9.55 -8.74
CA VAL A 52 5.56 -9.94 -8.57
C VAL A 52 5.99 -10.81 -9.74
N VAL A 53 7.07 -10.42 -10.40
CA VAL A 53 7.68 -11.15 -11.51
C VAL A 53 9.01 -11.72 -11.05
N LEU A 54 9.19 -13.02 -11.18
CA LEU A 54 10.46 -13.68 -10.92
C LEU A 54 11.24 -13.78 -12.24
N ALA A 55 12.27 -12.96 -12.40
CA ALA A 55 13.18 -13.04 -13.54
C ALA A 55 14.38 -13.94 -13.19
N VAL A 56 14.39 -15.18 -13.68
CA VAL A 56 15.49 -16.13 -13.48
C VAL A 56 16.55 -15.89 -14.54
N ASN A 57 17.58 -15.13 -14.19
CA ASN A 57 18.61 -14.62 -15.09
C ASN A 57 19.82 -15.56 -15.18
N LYS A 58 20.62 -15.36 -16.23
CA LYS A 58 21.84 -16.12 -16.57
C LYS A 58 21.58 -17.59 -16.93
N MET A 59 20.45 -17.85 -17.60
CA MET A 59 20.12 -19.18 -18.11
C MET A 59 21.19 -19.72 -19.09
N ASP A 60 21.91 -18.83 -19.78
CA ASP A 60 23.05 -19.18 -20.65
C ASP A 60 24.19 -19.90 -19.89
N LEU A 61 24.40 -19.57 -18.62
CA LEU A 61 25.45 -20.18 -17.80
C LEU A 61 25.06 -21.55 -17.22
N VAL A 62 23.78 -21.89 -17.28
CA VAL A 62 23.24 -23.21 -16.91
C VAL A 62 22.73 -23.95 -18.14
N ALA A 63 23.24 -23.61 -19.33
CA ALA A 63 22.91 -24.24 -20.61
C ALA A 63 21.40 -24.32 -20.89
N TYR A 64 20.64 -23.32 -20.46
CA TYR A 64 19.19 -23.21 -20.67
C TYR A 64 18.37 -24.39 -20.11
N ASP A 65 18.86 -25.01 -19.02
CA ASP A 65 18.25 -26.19 -18.40
C ASP A 65 16.90 -25.87 -17.72
N GLU A 66 15.84 -26.52 -18.21
CA GLU A 66 14.47 -26.41 -17.70
C GLU A 66 14.36 -26.84 -16.22
N THR A 67 15.10 -27.87 -15.81
CA THR A 67 15.01 -28.41 -14.45
C THR A 67 15.57 -27.43 -13.41
N VAL A 68 16.62 -26.66 -13.78
CA VAL A 68 17.17 -25.60 -12.94
C VAL A 68 16.16 -24.48 -12.77
N PHE A 69 15.53 -24.05 -13.86
CA PHE A 69 14.47 -23.03 -13.82
C PHE A 69 13.28 -23.47 -12.97
N ALA A 70 12.75 -24.67 -13.23
CA ALA A 70 11.57 -25.20 -12.55
C ALA A 70 11.79 -25.27 -11.04
N LYS A 71 12.97 -25.73 -10.58
CA LYS A 71 13.32 -25.78 -9.16
C LYS A 71 13.32 -24.39 -8.50
N ILE A 72 13.91 -23.39 -9.16
CA ILE A 72 13.98 -22.02 -8.64
C ILE A 72 12.58 -21.39 -8.60
N ALA A 73 11.79 -21.60 -9.65
CA ALA A 73 10.42 -21.10 -9.73
C ALA A 73 9.54 -21.72 -8.65
N GLU A 74 9.63 -23.04 -8.42
CA GLU A 74 8.89 -23.74 -7.36
C GLU A 74 9.29 -23.25 -5.96
N GLU A 75 10.59 -23.16 -5.67
CA GLU A 75 11.09 -22.67 -4.38
C GLU A 75 10.60 -21.23 -4.09
N PHE A 76 10.68 -20.35 -5.08
CA PHE A 76 10.24 -18.97 -4.93
C PHE A 76 8.72 -18.85 -4.80
N THR A 77 7.97 -19.64 -5.57
CA THR A 77 6.50 -19.63 -5.53
C THR A 77 5.99 -20.12 -4.19
N ALA A 78 6.59 -21.17 -3.62
CA ALA A 78 6.26 -21.64 -2.28
C ALA A 78 6.50 -20.55 -1.22
N TYR A 79 7.69 -19.92 -1.25
CA TYR A 79 8.04 -18.87 -0.31
C TYR A 79 7.13 -17.64 -0.40
N ALA A 80 6.78 -17.22 -1.62
CA ALA A 80 5.89 -16.09 -1.81
C ALA A 80 4.41 -16.41 -1.51
N GLY A 81 4.01 -17.68 -1.64
CA GLY A 81 2.74 -18.19 -1.10
C GLY A 81 2.65 -18.02 0.42
N GLU A 82 3.72 -18.34 1.17
CA GLU A 82 3.78 -18.09 2.63
C GLU A 82 3.67 -16.61 2.99
N LEU A 83 4.03 -15.72 2.07
CA LEU A 83 3.93 -14.26 2.21
C LEU A 83 2.55 -13.71 1.82
N GLY A 84 1.64 -14.54 1.32
CA GLY A 84 0.32 -14.12 0.85
C GLY A 84 0.34 -13.39 -0.50
N VAL A 85 1.35 -13.66 -1.35
CA VAL A 85 1.41 -13.13 -2.72
C VAL A 85 0.72 -14.14 -3.65
N PRO A 86 -0.47 -13.81 -4.21
CA PRO A 86 -1.31 -14.81 -4.88
C PRO A 86 -0.84 -15.19 -6.29
N GLU A 87 -0.17 -14.28 -7.01
CA GLU A 87 0.22 -14.51 -8.40
C GLU A 87 1.67 -14.09 -8.67
N ILE A 88 2.45 -15.03 -9.19
CA ILE A 88 3.85 -14.81 -9.56
C ILE A 88 4.06 -15.33 -10.97
N THR A 89 4.58 -14.48 -11.83
CA THR A 89 5.01 -14.89 -13.18
C THR A 89 6.51 -15.12 -13.17
N ALA A 90 6.94 -16.37 -13.37
CA ALA A 90 8.35 -16.72 -13.51
C ALA A 90 8.77 -16.70 -14.98
N ILE A 91 9.83 -15.96 -15.30
CA ILE A 91 10.36 -15.77 -16.65
C ILE A 91 11.85 -16.14 -16.67
N PRO A 92 12.27 -17.19 -17.40
CA PRO A 92 13.67 -17.52 -17.57
C PRO A 92 14.30 -16.58 -18.60
N ILE A 93 15.38 -15.90 -18.23
CA ILE A 93 16.03 -14.91 -19.09
C ILE A 93 17.55 -15.07 -19.15
N SER A 94 18.14 -14.54 -20.21
CA SER A 94 19.54 -14.13 -20.21
C SER A 94 19.63 -12.66 -20.57
N ALA A 95 19.89 -11.80 -19.59
CA ALA A 95 20.04 -10.37 -19.82
C ALA A 95 21.25 -10.04 -20.73
N LEU A 96 22.25 -10.92 -20.78
CA LEU A 96 23.45 -10.73 -21.63
C LEU A 96 23.18 -11.14 -23.08
N ALA A 97 22.52 -12.27 -23.30
CA ALA A 97 22.22 -12.78 -24.63
C ALA A 97 20.91 -12.21 -25.22
N GLY A 98 20.06 -11.60 -24.38
CA GLY A 98 18.77 -11.02 -24.78
C GLY A 98 17.59 -11.99 -24.72
N ASP A 99 17.84 -13.26 -24.38
CA ASP A 99 16.83 -14.33 -24.33
C ASP A 99 15.66 -13.97 -23.38
N ASN A 100 14.42 -13.98 -23.91
CA ASN A 100 13.16 -13.73 -23.19
C ASN A 100 13.06 -12.36 -22.48
N VAL A 101 13.95 -11.42 -22.80
CA VAL A 101 13.87 -10.04 -22.27
C VAL A 101 12.90 -9.21 -23.10
N VAL A 102 13.09 -9.20 -24.42
CA VAL A 102 12.25 -8.50 -25.39
C VAL A 102 11.65 -9.51 -26.37
N GLU A 103 12.51 -10.34 -26.95
CA GLU A 103 12.13 -11.35 -27.93
C GLU A 103 12.12 -12.75 -27.27
N PRO A 104 11.21 -13.64 -27.67
CA PRO A 104 11.22 -15.04 -27.25
C PRO A 104 12.54 -15.72 -27.65
N SER A 105 13.09 -16.52 -26.75
CA SER A 105 14.31 -17.27 -26.97
C SER A 105 14.07 -18.54 -27.79
N SER A 106 14.94 -18.80 -28.77
CA SER A 106 15.01 -20.10 -29.46
C SER A 106 15.82 -21.16 -28.69
N ASN A 107 16.43 -20.79 -27.56
CA ASN A 107 17.23 -21.71 -26.74
C ASN A 107 16.38 -22.37 -25.63
N MET A 108 15.17 -21.87 -25.41
CA MET A 108 14.26 -22.30 -24.34
C MET A 108 12.88 -22.61 -24.92
N ASP A 109 12.81 -23.46 -25.95
CA ASP A 109 11.54 -23.88 -26.60
C ASP A 109 10.54 -24.54 -25.62
N TRP A 110 11.04 -25.02 -24.48
CA TRP A 110 10.24 -25.54 -23.38
C TRP A 110 9.45 -24.46 -22.63
N TYR A 111 9.85 -23.18 -22.73
CA TYR A 111 9.18 -22.07 -22.08
C TYR A 111 8.09 -21.49 -23.00
N GLY A 112 6.83 -21.73 -22.65
CA GLY A 112 5.66 -21.21 -23.38
C GLY A 112 5.06 -19.91 -22.81
N GLY A 113 5.74 -19.25 -21.86
CA GLY A 113 5.27 -18.02 -21.21
C GLY A 113 5.67 -16.73 -21.94
N PRO A 114 5.29 -15.55 -21.40
CA PRO A 114 5.60 -14.25 -22.01
C PRO A 114 7.07 -13.86 -21.82
N THR A 115 7.58 -12.98 -22.68
CA THR A 115 8.83 -12.27 -22.38
C THR A 115 8.64 -11.26 -21.25
N VAL A 116 9.75 -10.75 -20.67
CA VAL A 116 9.67 -9.71 -19.65
C VAL A 116 8.96 -8.47 -20.17
N LEU A 117 9.27 -8.02 -21.39
CA LEU A 117 8.62 -6.86 -21.98
C LEU A 117 7.12 -7.09 -22.24
N GLU A 118 6.76 -8.23 -22.84
CA GLU A 118 5.36 -8.58 -23.10
C GLU A 118 4.54 -8.60 -21.80
N HIS A 119 5.11 -9.17 -20.73
CA HIS A 119 4.45 -9.20 -19.45
C HIS A 119 4.26 -7.77 -18.90
N LEU A 120 5.30 -6.92 -18.94
CA LEU A 120 5.20 -5.53 -18.48
C LEU A 120 4.16 -4.70 -19.27
N GLU A 121 3.94 -5.00 -20.54
CA GLU A 121 2.94 -4.33 -21.38
C GLU A 121 1.51 -4.84 -21.14
N THR A 122 1.35 -6.05 -20.63
CA THR A 122 0.04 -6.73 -20.49
C THR A 122 -0.46 -6.81 -19.05
N VAL A 123 0.41 -6.63 -18.05
CA VAL A 123 0.02 -6.66 -16.64
C VAL A 123 -1.10 -5.65 -16.38
N PRO A 124 -2.23 -6.09 -15.78
CA PRO A 124 -3.33 -5.20 -15.45
C PRO A 124 -2.94 -4.28 -14.30
N VAL A 125 -2.34 -3.12 -14.60
CA VAL A 125 -1.99 -2.09 -13.62
C VAL A 125 -3.22 -1.34 -13.06
N SER A 126 -4.40 -1.57 -13.63
CA SER A 126 -5.65 -1.05 -13.11
C SER A 126 -6.16 -1.96 -11.99
N HIS A 127 -5.75 -1.67 -10.75
CA HIS A 127 -6.69 -1.88 -9.66
C HIS A 127 -7.93 -1.08 -9.99
N ASP A 128 -9.10 -1.72 -10.02
CA ASP A 128 -10.36 -1.01 -10.15
C ASP A 128 -10.63 -0.24 -8.85
N LEU A 129 -9.85 0.81 -8.63
CA LEU A 129 -9.97 1.70 -7.50
C LEU A 129 -11.34 2.39 -7.49
N ALA A 130 -12.13 2.30 -8.57
CA ALA A 130 -13.53 2.74 -8.59
C ALA A 130 -14.46 1.78 -7.84
N THR A 131 -14.09 0.51 -7.66
CA THR A 131 -14.82 -0.44 -6.79
C THR A 131 -14.37 -0.38 -5.33
N CYS A 132 -13.29 0.32 -5.01
CA CYS A 132 -12.84 0.53 -3.65
C CYS A 132 -13.72 1.54 -2.90
N HIS A 133 -13.74 1.40 -1.58
CA HIS A 133 -14.36 2.33 -0.65
C HIS A 133 -14.00 3.79 -0.95
N ALA A 134 -15.00 4.66 -1.17
CA ALA A 134 -14.71 6.02 -1.63
C ALA A 134 -14.17 6.90 -0.50
N ARG A 135 -13.07 7.61 -0.77
CA ARG A 135 -12.33 8.40 0.22
C ARG A 135 -11.86 9.70 -0.42
N LEU A 136 -12.30 10.86 0.08
CA LEU A 136 -11.80 12.16 -0.34
C LEU A 136 -11.18 12.91 0.84
N PRO A 137 -9.85 12.89 0.99
CA PRO A 137 -9.14 13.73 1.94
C PRO A 137 -9.24 15.20 1.52
N VAL A 138 -9.81 16.03 2.39
CA VAL A 138 -9.91 17.48 2.14
C VAL A 138 -8.53 18.09 2.26
N GLN A 139 -8.04 18.63 1.15
CA GLN A 139 -6.73 19.29 1.06
C GLN A 139 -6.87 20.80 1.25
N TYR A 140 -7.95 21.39 0.73
CA TYR A 140 -8.16 22.84 0.75
C TYR A 140 -9.65 23.17 0.76
N VAL A 141 -10.02 24.23 1.48
CA VAL A 141 -11.40 24.73 1.54
C VAL A 141 -11.45 26.05 0.78
N ILE A 142 -12.14 26.07 -0.34
CA ILE A 142 -12.27 27.21 -1.24
C ILE A 142 -13.45 28.07 -0.76
N ARG A 143 -13.14 29.28 -0.29
CA ARG A 143 -14.13 30.31 0.08
C ARG A 143 -13.67 31.65 -0.50
N PRO A 144 -14.07 31.97 -1.75
CA PRO A 144 -13.62 33.19 -2.42
C PRO A 144 -14.12 34.44 -1.70
N GLN A 145 -15.31 34.38 -1.08
CA GLN A 145 -15.98 35.52 -0.42
C GLN A 145 -16.02 36.78 -1.32
N THR A 146 -16.13 36.58 -2.64
CA THR A 146 -16.24 37.67 -3.62
C THR A 146 -17.70 38.10 -3.72
N ALA A 147 -17.96 39.30 -4.26
CA ALA A 147 -19.33 39.77 -4.49
C ALA A 147 -20.13 38.85 -5.44
N GLU A 148 -19.43 38.15 -6.34
CA GLU A 148 -20.00 37.19 -7.30
C GLU A 148 -20.26 35.82 -6.65
N HIS A 149 -19.52 35.49 -5.58
CA HIS A 149 -19.58 34.20 -4.89
C HIS A 149 -19.51 34.38 -3.35
N PRO A 150 -20.51 35.06 -2.75
CA PRO A 150 -20.48 35.36 -1.31
C PRO A 150 -20.56 34.10 -0.45
N ASP A 151 -21.38 33.12 -0.89
CA ASP A 151 -21.68 31.91 -0.14
C ASP A 151 -21.00 30.65 -0.71
N TYR A 152 -20.11 30.80 -1.70
CA TYR A 152 -19.45 29.64 -2.31
C TYR A 152 -18.52 28.95 -1.31
N ARG A 153 -18.72 27.65 -1.15
CA ARG A 153 -17.89 26.78 -0.32
C ARG A 153 -17.60 25.47 -1.04
N GLY A 154 -16.37 25.35 -1.52
CA GLY A 154 -15.88 24.15 -2.18
C GLY A 154 -14.84 23.41 -1.34
N TYR A 155 -14.90 22.09 -1.31
CA TYR A 155 -13.96 21.24 -0.62
C TYR A 155 -13.08 20.54 -1.63
N ALA A 156 -11.87 21.07 -1.82
CA ALA A 156 -10.92 20.59 -2.81
C ALA A 156 -10.01 19.50 -2.24
N GLY A 157 -9.80 18.45 -3.02
CA GLY A 157 -8.97 17.31 -2.68
C GLY A 157 -8.72 16.42 -3.89
N GLN A 158 -7.83 15.45 -3.73
CA GLN A 158 -7.68 14.37 -4.70
C GLN A 158 -8.43 13.16 -4.17
N ILE A 159 -9.30 12.56 -4.97
CA ILE A 159 -10.01 11.33 -4.58
C ILE A 159 -8.93 10.26 -4.33
N ALA A 160 -8.90 9.73 -3.12
CA ALA A 160 -7.92 8.73 -2.70
C ALA A 160 -8.32 7.36 -3.25
N ALA A 161 -9.59 6.99 -3.10
CA ALA A 161 -10.17 5.74 -3.59
C ALA A 161 -11.65 5.96 -3.93
N GLY A 162 -12.22 5.05 -4.71
CA GLY A 162 -13.62 5.01 -5.12
C GLY A 162 -14.05 6.13 -6.06
N ALA A 163 -15.36 6.36 -6.08
CA ALA A 163 -16.02 7.41 -6.86
C ALA A 163 -17.06 8.13 -6.01
N PHE A 164 -17.31 9.39 -6.36
CA PHE A 164 -18.37 10.22 -5.78
C PHE A 164 -19.35 10.62 -6.88
N ARG A 165 -20.64 10.66 -6.54
CA ARG A 165 -21.70 11.11 -7.45
C ARG A 165 -22.49 12.27 -6.86
N VAL A 166 -22.96 13.17 -7.73
CA VAL A 166 -23.92 14.22 -7.32
C VAL A 166 -25.19 13.57 -6.77
N GLY A 167 -25.70 14.11 -5.65
CA GLY A 167 -26.86 13.62 -4.91
C GLY A 167 -26.56 12.51 -3.90
N GLU A 168 -25.33 11.98 -3.86
CA GLU A 168 -24.93 10.94 -2.92
C GLU A 168 -24.80 11.48 -1.48
N SER A 169 -25.26 10.69 -0.50
CA SER A 169 -25.10 11.01 0.93
C SER A 169 -23.67 10.74 1.39
N VAL A 170 -23.06 11.73 2.02
CA VAL A 170 -21.67 11.68 2.51
C VAL A 170 -21.58 12.04 3.98
N THR A 171 -20.59 11.45 4.65
CA THR A 171 -20.22 11.71 6.04
C THR A 171 -18.84 12.37 6.08
N VAL A 172 -18.68 13.36 6.96
CA VAL A 172 -17.41 14.06 7.19
C VAL A 172 -16.76 13.54 8.47
N LEU A 173 -15.62 12.88 8.33
CA LEU A 173 -14.85 12.35 9.45
C LEU A 173 -13.72 13.32 9.85
N PRO A 174 -13.43 13.46 11.17
CA PRO A 174 -13.95 12.64 12.28
C PRO A 174 -15.24 13.21 12.92
N SER A 175 -15.82 14.29 12.40
CA SER A 175 -16.99 14.94 13.01
C SER A 175 -18.26 14.07 13.04
N GLY A 176 -18.39 13.14 12.11
CA GLY A 176 -19.57 12.29 11.93
C GLY A 176 -20.78 13.02 11.32
N ARG A 177 -20.66 14.30 10.94
CA ARG A 177 -21.76 15.05 10.31
C ARG A 177 -22.00 14.54 8.90
N THR A 178 -23.28 14.46 8.52
CA THR A 178 -23.73 13.98 7.21
C THR A 178 -24.29 15.11 6.36
N SER A 179 -24.12 15.03 5.05
CA SER A 179 -24.74 15.89 4.05
C SER A 179 -24.92 15.12 2.74
N LYS A 180 -25.23 15.82 1.65
CA LYS A 180 -25.27 15.30 0.28
C LYS A 180 -24.36 16.10 -0.63
N VAL A 181 -23.83 15.43 -1.65
CA VAL A 181 -23.04 16.08 -2.70
C VAL A 181 -23.97 16.91 -3.59
N ALA A 182 -23.88 18.23 -3.48
CA ALA A 182 -24.64 19.15 -4.32
C ALA A 182 -24.03 19.30 -5.73
N GLY A 183 -22.71 19.13 -5.84
CA GLY A 183 -21.99 19.28 -7.10
C GLY A 183 -20.55 18.80 -7.00
N ILE A 184 -19.96 18.49 -8.15
CA ILE A 184 -18.57 18.08 -8.29
C ILE A 184 -17.96 18.89 -9.43
N ASP A 185 -16.89 19.62 -9.16
CA ASP A 185 -16.12 20.33 -10.18
C ASP A 185 -14.77 19.65 -10.43
N LEU A 186 -14.55 19.21 -11.66
CA LEU A 186 -13.27 18.69 -12.15
C LEU A 186 -12.57 19.79 -12.94
N LEU A 187 -11.48 20.35 -12.40
CA LEU A 187 -10.73 21.46 -13.02
C LEU A 187 -11.64 22.67 -13.37
N GLY A 188 -12.64 22.94 -12.52
CA GLY A 188 -13.59 24.04 -12.69
C GLY A 188 -14.71 23.76 -13.71
N GLN A 189 -14.83 22.52 -14.20
CA GLN A 189 -15.97 22.09 -15.02
C GLN A 189 -16.88 21.17 -14.18
N PRO A 190 -18.20 21.40 -14.17
CA PRO A 190 -19.13 20.56 -13.43
C PRO A 190 -19.23 19.17 -14.06
N VAL A 191 -19.23 18.13 -13.22
CA VAL A 191 -19.39 16.73 -13.61
C VAL A 191 -20.36 16.02 -12.67
N ASP A 192 -21.08 15.01 -13.17
CA ASP A 192 -22.02 14.24 -12.34
C ASP A 192 -21.32 13.17 -11.48
N VAL A 193 -20.16 12.71 -11.94
CA VAL A 193 -19.38 11.63 -11.32
C VAL A 193 -17.89 11.97 -11.43
N ALA A 194 -17.16 11.73 -10.35
CA ALA A 194 -15.71 11.75 -10.35
C ALA A 194 -15.15 10.54 -9.61
N TRP A 195 -13.96 10.10 -10.00
CA TRP A 195 -13.32 8.90 -9.47
C TRP A 195 -11.84 9.13 -9.21
N THR A 196 -11.26 8.28 -8.37
CA THR A 196 -9.81 8.28 -8.13
C THR A 196 -9.01 8.07 -9.41
N PRO A 197 -7.84 8.73 -9.60
CA PRO A 197 -7.18 9.68 -8.70
C PRO A 197 -7.44 11.14 -9.10
N GLN A 198 -8.65 11.51 -9.54
CA GLN A 198 -8.95 12.87 -9.98
C GLN A 198 -8.91 13.89 -8.83
N SER A 199 -8.44 15.09 -9.13
CA SER A 199 -8.51 16.25 -8.22
C SER A 199 -9.79 17.03 -8.48
N VAL A 200 -10.64 17.11 -7.46
CA VAL A 200 -11.99 17.66 -7.56
C VAL A 200 -12.23 18.72 -6.50
N THR A 201 -13.26 19.53 -6.72
CA THR A 201 -13.90 20.31 -5.68
C THR A 201 -15.31 19.74 -5.46
N LEU A 202 -15.59 19.25 -4.26
CA LEU A 202 -16.94 18.87 -3.87
C LEU A 202 -17.69 20.06 -3.29
N LEU A 203 -18.96 20.18 -3.66
CA LEU A 203 -19.94 21.08 -3.06
C LEU A 203 -20.94 20.23 -2.28
N LEU A 204 -21.31 20.67 -1.08
CA LEU A 204 -22.28 19.98 -0.22
C LEU A 204 -23.56 20.81 -0.10
N GLU A 205 -24.70 20.14 0.15
CA GLU A 205 -25.98 20.82 0.36
C GLU A 205 -26.01 21.62 1.67
N ASP A 206 -25.33 21.12 2.71
CA ASP A 206 -25.35 21.72 4.05
C ASP A 206 -24.05 22.46 4.38
N ASP A 207 -24.19 23.56 5.12
CA ASP A 207 -23.05 24.28 5.71
C ASP A 207 -22.46 23.52 6.92
N ILE A 208 -21.65 22.51 6.59
CA ILE A 208 -20.88 21.74 7.57
C ILE A 208 -19.53 22.39 7.79
N ASP A 209 -19.09 22.44 9.05
CA ASP A 209 -17.73 22.87 9.35
C ASP A 209 -16.74 21.76 8.99
N ILE A 210 -16.03 21.95 7.88
CA ILE A 210 -15.02 21.04 7.34
C ILE A 210 -13.74 21.84 7.13
N SER A 211 -12.63 21.24 7.53
CA SER A 211 -11.28 21.80 7.45
C SER A 211 -10.32 20.85 6.70
N ARG A 212 -9.12 21.35 6.39
CA ARG A 212 -8.05 20.49 5.87
C ARG A 212 -7.74 19.36 6.85
N GLY A 213 -7.63 18.14 6.34
CA GLY A 213 -7.39 16.94 7.16
C GLY A 213 -8.66 16.21 7.56
N ASP A 214 -9.84 16.73 7.24
CA ASP A 214 -11.08 15.97 7.31
C ASP A 214 -11.22 15.06 6.08
N LEU A 215 -11.98 13.98 6.25
CA LEU A 215 -12.17 12.95 5.24
C LEU A 215 -13.65 12.87 4.89
N ILE A 216 -13.99 13.08 3.62
CA ILE A 216 -15.36 12.92 3.11
C ILE A 216 -15.47 11.50 2.56
N VAL A 217 -16.50 10.78 3.00
CA VAL A 217 -16.78 9.37 2.65
C VAL A 217 -18.27 9.18 2.37
N PRO A 218 -18.69 8.18 1.57
CA PRO A 218 -20.10 7.81 1.47
C PRO A 218 -20.65 7.40 2.84
N SER A 219 -21.86 7.85 3.19
CA SER A 219 -22.41 7.63 4.54
C SER A 219 -22.64 6.17 4.90
N GLY A 220 -22.88 5.30 3.91
CA GLY A 220 -23.03 3.85 4.11
C GLY A 220 -21.72 3.09 4.27
N ASP A 221 -20.58 3.78 4.12
CA ASP A 221 -19.25 3.18 4.02
C ASP A 221 -18.19 4.00 4.76
N ALA A 222 -18.56 4.52 5.94
CA ALA A 222 -17.66 5.32 6.76
C ALA A 222 -16.74 4.41 7.59
N PRO A 223 -15.41 4.54 7.48
CA PRO A 223 -14.48 3.77 8.31
C PRO A 223 -14.58 4.21 9.77
N ALA A 224 -14.27 3.27 10.67
CA ALA A 224 -14.23 3.57 12.10
C ALA A 224 -13.13 4.59 12.42
N THR A 225 -13.42 5.52 13.32
CA THR A 225 -12.43 6.46 13.82
C THR A 225 -11.77 5.91 15.08
N THR A 226 -10.44 5.96 15.17
CA THR A 226 -9.69 5.51 16.34
C THR A 226 -8.66 6.54 16.78
N GLN A 227 -8.34 6.55 18.07
CA GLN A 227 -7.16 7.25 18.59
C GLN A 227 -5.98 6.31 18.83
N ASP A 228 -6.23 5.01 18.92
CA ASP A 228 -5.21 3.97 19.05
C ASP A 228 -5.02 3.31 17.69
N VAL A 229 -3.87 3.58 17.08
CA VAL A 229 -3.50 3.04 15.77
C VAL A 229 -2.55 1.87 16.00
N GLU A 230 -3.00 0.67 15.64
CA GLU A 230 -2.12 -0.49 15.45
C GLU A 230 -1.62 -0.49 14.01
N ALA A 231 -0.31 -0.68 13.84
CA ALA A 231 0.30 -0.60 12.53
C ALA A 231 1.61 -1.38 12.46
N THR A 232 2.00 -1.75 11.25
CA THR A 232 3.38 -2.14 10.94
C THR A 232 4.12 -0.94 10.37
N VAL A 233 5.31 -0.63 10.90
CA VAL A 233 6.13 0.48 10.42
C VAL A 233 7.46 0.00 9.89
N CYS A 234 7.92 0.64 8.82
CA CYS A 234 9.29 0.56 8.33
C CYS A 234 10.03 1.81 8.80
N HIS A 235 11.02 1.62 9.67
CA HIS A 235 11.82 2.74 10.18
C HIS A 235 12.92 3.12 9.18
N VAL A 236 12.92 4.39 8.76
CA VAL A 236 13.77 4.88 7.66
C VAL A 236 14.83 5.87 8.09
N ALA A 237 14.66 6.50 9.26
CA ALA A 237 15.61 7.44 9.83
C ALA A 237 16.74 6.72 10.58
N ASP A 238 17.87 7.42 10.76
CA ASP A 238 18.99 6.93 11.57
C ASP A 238 18.70 7.07 13.08
N THR A 239 17.85 8.03 13.46
CA THR A 239 17.41 8.24 14.85
C THR A 239 16.34 7.23 15.22
N ALA A 240 16.67 6.33 16.14
CA ALA A 240 15.79 5.25 16.57
C ALA A 240 14.41 5.72 17.06
N LEU A 241 13.35 5.01 16.64
CA LEU A 241 12.01 5.17 17.15
C LEU A 241 11.85 4.40 18.47
N SER A 242 11.55 5.10 19.57
CA SER A 242 11.48 4.48 20.91
C SER A 242 10.09 4.59 21.54
N VAL A 243 9.75 3.66 22.42
CA VAL A 243 8.54 3.74 23.25
C VAL A 243 8.53 5.04 24.06
N GLY A 244 7.38 5.72 24.10
CA GLY A 244 7.20 7.01 24.77
C GLY A 244 7.61 8.23 23.94
N GLN A 245 8.20 8.04 22.75
CA GLN A 245 8.59 9.14 21.87
C GLN A 245 7.36 9.87 21.33
N ARG A 246 7.40 11.20 21.41
CA ARG A 246 6.41 12.08 20.81
C ARG A 246 6.72 12.24 19.33
N VAL A 247 5.72 12.03 18.49
CA VAL A 247 5.83 12.09 17.03
C VAL A 247 4.64 12.89 16.46
N LEU A 248 4.76 13.32 15.22
CA LEU A 248 3.61 13.74 14.42
C LEU A 248 3.22 12.57 13.52
N LEU A 249 1.95 12.19 13.53
CA LEU A 249 1.39 11.22 12.60
C LEU A 249 0.71 12.00 11.47
N LYS A 250 1.24 11.87 10.25
CA LYS A 250 0.64 12.43 9.04
C LYS A 250 -0.10 11.33 8.28
N HIS A 251 -1.42 11.43 8.27
CA HIS A 251 -2.32 10.54 7.54
C HIS A 251 -3.06 11.38 6.51
N THR A 252 -2.96 11.00 5.23
CA THR A 252 -3.50 11.76 4.10
C THR A 252 -3.13 13.26 4.17
N THR A 253 -4.11 14.15 4.38
CA THR A 253 -3.94 15.60 4.51
C THR A 253 -3.90 16.08 5.96
N ARG A 254 -4.17 15.20 6.94
CA ARG A 254 -4.19 15.48 8.37
C ARG A 254 -2.82 15.23 9.00
N THR A 255 -2.44 16.04 9.98
CA THR A 255 -1.25 15.80 10.80
C THR A 255 -1.62 16.03 12.26
N VAL A 256 -1.48 14.99 13.08
CA VAL A 256 -1.86 15.00 14.48
C VAL A 256 -0.66 14.69 15.36
N LYS A 257 -0.64 15.25 16.57
CA LYS A 257 0.34 14.85 17.58
C LYS A 257 0.04 13.43 18.04
N ALA A 258 1.08 12.65 18.26
CA ALA A 258 0.96 11.28 18.70
C ALA A 258 2.13 10.87 19.62
N ILE A 259 1.95 9.74 20.29
CA ILE A 259 2.98 9.11 21.11
C ILE A 259 3.05 7.63 20.77
N VAL A 260 4.27 7.12 20.62
CA VAL A 260 4.53 5.68 20.47
C VAL A 260 4.24 5.04 21.83
N LYS A 261 3.14 4.29 21.93
CA LYS A 261 2.74 3.63 23.18
C LYS A 261 3.53 2.36 23.42
N GLU A 262 3.62 1.52 22.40
CA GLU A 262 4.24 0.21 22.48
C GLU A 262 4.88 -0.14 21.14
N ILE A 263 5.91 -0.97 21.20
CA ILE A 263 6.51 -1.63 20.03
C ILE A 263 6.45 -3.12 20.35
N PRO A 264 5.33 -3.80 20.05
CA PRO A 264 5.11 -5.18 20.49
C PRO A 264 6.11 -6.17 19.88
N SER A 265 6.49 -5.98 18.62
CA SER A 265 7.44 -6.86 17.95
C SER A 265 8.24 -6.15 16.87
N ARG A 266 9.45 -6.66 16.62
CA ARG A 266 10.26 -6.36 15.46
C ARG A 266 10.37 -7.61 14.58
N LEU A 267 10.22 -7.43 13.29
CA LEU A 267 10.39 -8.48 12.30
C LEU A 267 11.86 -8.59 11.90
N THR A 268 12.37 -9.82 11.83
CA THR A 268 13.61 -10.12 11.13
C THR A 268 13.30 -10.46 9.68
N LEU A 269 13.91 -9.73 8.75
CA LEU A 269 13.63 -9.90 7.32
C LEU A 269 14.18 -11.20 6.72
N ASP A 270 15.12 -11.85 7.41
CA ASP A 270 15.83 -13.02 6.89
C ASP A 270 14.99 -14.29 7.03
N ASP A 271 14.21 -14.41 8.12
CA ASP A 271 13.38 -15.57 8.45
C ASP A 271 11.92 -15.21 8.81
N LEU A 272 11.55 -13.93 8.74
CA LEU A 272 10.23 -13.40 9.12
C LEU A 272 9.85 -13.66 10.58
N SER A 273 10.82 -14.01 11.43
CA SER A 273 10.58 -14.23 12.85
C SER A 273 10.24 -12.91 13.55
N GLN A 274 9.33 -12.99 14.52
CA GLN A 274 8.97 -11.86 15.37
C GLN A 274 9.79 -11.88 16.66
N HIS A 275 10.57 -10.83 16.87
CA HIS A 275 11.24 -10.56 18.13
C HIS A 275 10.36 -9.71 19.03
N PRO A 276 9.89 -10.23 20.17
CA PRO A 276 8.99 -9.50 21.06
C PRO A 276 9.73 -8.35 21.77
N GLU A 277 8.98 -7.27 22.02
CA GLU A 277 9.35 -6.13 22.87
C GLU A 277 10.78 -5.58 22.65
N PRO A 278 11.17 -5.21 21.42
CA PRO A 278 12.50 -4.67 21.12
C PRO A 278 12.80 -3.33 21.82
N GLY A 279 11.78 -2.64 22.35
CA GLY A 279 11.85 -1.34 23.03
C GLY A 279 12.15 -0.15 22.10
N ARG A 280 12.82 -0.38 20.98
CA ARG A 280 13.13 0.60 19.93
C ARG A 280 13.23 -0.06 18.55
N LEU A 281 13.04 0.73 17.50
CA LEU A 281 13.33 0.37 16.12
C LEU A 281 14.46 1.26 15.59
N VAL A 282 15.46 0.68 14.94
CA VAL A 282 16.57 1.40 14.28
C VAL A 282 16.42 1.39 12.77
N ALA A 283 17.29 2.09 12.05
CA ALA A 283 17.20 2.22 10.59
C ALA A 283 17.08 0.85 9.91
N ASN A 284 16.10 0.72 9.01
CA ASN A 284 15.73 -0.50 8.28
C ASN A 284 15.00 -1.58 9.10
N ASP A 285 14.74 -1.35 10.39
CA ASP A 285 13.87 -2.25 11.15
C ASP A 285 12.42 -2.11 10.67
N ILE A 286 11.74 -3.24 10.66
CA ILE A 286 10.29 -3.33 10.45
C ILE A 286 9.69 -3.88 11.73
N GLY A 287 8.61 -3.28 12.22
CA GLY A 287 8.01 -3.74 13.46
C GLY A 287 6.56 -3.31 13.63
N ARG A 288 5.85 -4.03 14.50
CA ARG A 288 4.51 -3.61 14.94
C ARG A 288 4.66 -2.49 15.96
N VAL A 289 3.76 -1.52 15.88
CA VAL A 289 3.68 -0.40 16.81
C VAL A 289 2.23 -0.14 17.21
N ARG A 290 2.05 0.36 18.43
CA ARG A 290 0.81 0.99 18.86
C ARG A 290 1.06 2.47 19.08
N ILE A 291 0.28 3.30 18.43
CA ILE A 291 0.43 4.75 18.46
C ILE A 291 -0.86 5.36 19.01
N ARG A 292 -0.75 6.17 20.06
CA ARG A 292 -1.87 6.99 20.53
C ARG A 292 -1.80 8.36 19.90
N THR A 293 -2.85 8.75 19.21
CA THR A 293 -3.02 10.07 18.60
C THR A 293 -3.80 11.00 19.53
N ALA A 294 -3.57 12.29 19.40
CA ALA A 294 -4.26 13.32 20.18
C ALA A 294 -5.71 13.55 19.71
N GLU A 295 -6.00 13.27 18.45
CA GLU A 295 -7.28 13.42 17.79
C GLU A 295 -7.63 12.11 17.04
N PRO A 296 -8.92 11.74 16.96
CA PRO A 296 -9.32 10.54 16.24
C PRO A 296 -8.98 10.63 14.75
N LEU A 297 -8.50 9.52 14.19
CA LEU A 297 -8.21 9.34 12.77
C LEU A 297 -9.14 8.31 12.16
N ALA A 298 -9.59 8.59 10.93
CA ALA A 298 -10.33 7.66 10.09
C ALA A 298 -9.34 6.95 9.15
N LEU A 299 -8.81 5.81 9.59
CA LEU A 299 -7.87 5.00 8.81
C LEU A 299 -8.59 3.78 8.27
N ASP A 300 -8.32 3.44 7.01
CA ASP A 300 -8.65 2.12 6.49
C ASP A 300 -7.52 1.15 6.85
N SER A 301 -7.78 -0.17 6.78
CA SER A 301 -6.68 -1.13 6.80
C SER A 301 -5.80 -0.90 5.56
N TYR A 302 -4.48 -1.02 5.71
CA TYR A 302 -3.58 -1.01 4.55
C TYR A 302 -3.90 -2.14 3.56
N ALA A 303 -4.55 -3.20 4.05
CA ALA A 303 -5.05 -4.29 3.25
C ALA A 303 -6.15 -3.88 2.27
N ASP A 304 -7.06 -3.00 2.72
CA ASP A 304 -8.23 -2.57 1.95
C ASP A 304 -7.91 -1.36 1.08
N SER A 305 -7.03 -0.47 1.57
CA SER A 305 -6.61 0.72 0.83
C SER A 305 -5.18 1.12 1.19
N ARG A 306 -4.26 0.98 0.22
CA ARG A 306 -2.86 1.42 0.38
C ARG A 306 -2.75 2.93 0.66
N ARG A 307 -3.65 3.75 0.09
CA ARG A 307 -3.57 5.22 0.21
C ARG A 307 -4.07 5.71 1.57
N THR A 308 -5.21 5.21 2.04
CA THR A 308 -5.83 5.63 3.32
C THR A 308 -5.49 4.72 4.50
N GLY A 309 -4.82 3.60 4.27
CA GLY A 309 -4.17 2.81 5.31
C GLY A 309 -2.69 3.14 5.52
N SER A 310 -2.11 4.06 4.73
CA SER A 310 -0.72 4.50 4.92
C SER A 310 -0.62 5.80 5.73
N PHE A 311 0.45 5.94 6.50
CA PHE A 311 0.78 7.18 7.20
C PHE A 311 2.29 7.34 7.38
N LEU A 312 2.72 8.54 7.76
CA LEU A 312 4.10 8.83 8.14
C LEU A 312 4.19 9.19 9.61
N LEU A 313 5.25 8.70 10.26
CA LEU A 313 5.70 9.22 11.55
C LEU A 313 6.81 10.24 11.30
N ILE A 314 6.65 11.42 11.88
CA ILE A 314 7.51 12.58 11.64
C ILE A 314 8.01 13.08 13.00
N ASP A 315 9.29 13.45 13.06
CA ASP A 315 9.86 14.10 14.23
C ASP A 315 9.31 15.53 14.37
N PRO A 316 8.74 15.91 15.52
CA PRO A 316 8.15 17.23 15.72
C PRO A 316 9.19 18.37 15.80
N SER A 317 10.47 18.07 16.01
CA SER A 317 11.52 19.07 16.21
C SER A 317 12.09 19.61 14.91
N ASP A 318 12.29 18.74 13.91
CA ASP A 318 12.95 19.08 12.64
C ASP A 318 12.14 18.68 11.39
N GLY A 319 11.04 17.95 11.55
CA GLY A 319 10.20 17.48 10.45
C GLY A 319 10.76 16.26 9.71
N THR A 320 11.78 15.59 10.25
CA THR A 320 12.35 14.37 9.66
C THR A 320 11.32 13.24 9.65
N THR A 321 11.19 12.54 8.52
CA THR A 321 10.34 11.34 8.45
C THR A 321 11.05 10.17 9.12
N LEU A 322 10.52 9.75 10.27
CA LEU A 322 11.06 8.66 11.08
C LEU A 322 10.69 7.29 10.51
N ALA A 323 9.43 7.12 10.13
CA ALA A 323 8.91 5.83 9.66
C ALA A 323 7.75 5.99 8.68
N ALA A 324 7.62 5.02 7.77
CA ALA A 324 6.43 4.80 6.97
C ALA A 324 5.58 3.70 7.63
N GLY A 325 4.30 3.97 7.84
CA GLY A 325 3.38 3.09 8.55
C GLY A 325 2.26 2.57 7.67
N MET A 326 1.87 1.32 7.95
CA MET A 326 0.76 0.59 7.34
C MET A 326 -0.19 0.21 8.46
N ALA A 327 -1.39 0.80 8.46
CA ALA A 327 -2.41 0.59 9.48
C ALA A 327 -3.00 -0.82 9.40
N GLY A 328 -3.32 -1.39 10.56
CA GLY A 328 -3.80 -2.77 10.68
C GLY A 328 -2.66 -3.80 10.61
N ASP A 329 -3.05 -5.05 10.37
CA ASP A 329 -2.11 -6.15 10.22
C ASP A 329 -1.61 -6.22 8.78
N ALA A 330 -0.31 -5.98 8.61
CA ALA A 330 0.32 -5.98 7.30
C ALA A 330 0.61 -7.40 6.78
N PHE A 331 0.68 -8.38 7.68
CA PHE A 331 0.80 -9.80 7.35
C PHE A 331 -0.58 -10.45 7.46
N ALA A 332 -0.95 -11.26 6.47
CA ALA A 332 -2.01 -12.23 6.69
C ALA A 332 -1.55 -13.13 7.84
N THR A 333 -2.32 -13.18 8.93
CA THR A 333 -2.06 -14.20 9.93
C THR A 333 -2.54 -15.52 9.33
N PRO A 334 -1.80 -16.65 9.44
CA PRO A 334 -2.32 -17.96 9.03
C PRO A 334 -3.69 -18.31 9.67
N ALA A 335 -4.04 -17.62 10.76
CA ALA A 335 -5.34 -17.73 11.42
C ALA A 335 -6.50 -17.03 10.68
N ASP A 336 -6.23 -16.00 9.86
CA ASP A 336 -7.26 -15.24 9.16
C ASP A 336 -7.81 -16.01 7.94
N GLU A 337 -7.00 -16.86 7.32
CA GLU A 337 -7.47 -17.77 6.25
C GLU A 337 -8.44 -18.84 6.79
N ALA A 338 -8.21 -19.33 8.02
CA ALA A 338 -9.12 -20.29 8.66
C ALA A 338 -10.47 -19.64 9.04
N ALA A 339 -10.46 -18.34 9.39
CA ALA A 339 -11.68 -17.59 9.69
C ALA A 339 -12.48 -17.24 8.43
N GLN A 340 -11.82 -16.93 7.31
CA GLN A 340 -12.48 -16.67 6.03
C GLN A 340 -12.99 -17.95 5.36
N ALA A 341 -12.26 -19.07 5.47
CA ALA A 341 -12.75 -20.37 5.00
C ALA A 341 -13.95 -20.87 5.82
N GLY A 342 -13.97 -20.64 7.14
CA GLY A 342 -15.07 -21.05 8.01
C GLY A 342 -16.36 -20.23 7.83
N ALA A 343 -16.29 -19.01 7.30
CA ALA A 343 -17.46 -18.17 7.04
C ALA A 343 -18.18 -18.50 5.72
N ALA A 344 -17.47 -19.12 4.76
CA ALA A 344 -18.05 -19.50 3.46
C ALA A 344 -18.83 -20.83 3.50
N ASP A 345 -18.56 -21.69 4.49
CA ASP A 345 -19.16 -23.03 4.59
C ASP A 345 -20.44 -23.08 5.47
N ASP A 346 -20.85 -21.97 6.09
CA ASP A 346 -22.00 -21.93 7.02
C ASP A 346 -23.28 -21.30 6.39
N GLU A 347 -23.32 -21.13 5.07
CA GLU A 347 -24.59 -20.97 4.32
C GLU A 347 -25.18 -22.34 3.98
N GLY A 348 -25.70 -22.98 5.02
CA GLY A 348 -26.45 -24.23 4.96
C GLY A 348 -27.64 -24.13 4.00
N TRP A 349 -27.66 -25.00 3.00
CA TRP A 349 -28.83 -25.28 2.17
C TRP A 349 -29.79 -26.18 2.96
N ASP A 350 -30.81 -25.59 3.56
CA ASP A 350 -32.00 -26.33 4.03
C ASP A 350 -32.96 -26.56 2.84
N PHE A 351 -33.15 -27.84 2.46
CA PHE A 351 -34.22 -28.33 1.60
C PHE A 351 -35.09 -29.34 2.35
#